data_AF-A0A023FPK8-F1
#
_entry.id   AF-A0A023FPK8-F1
#
_cell.length_a   1.000
_cell.length_b   1.000
_cell.length_c   1.000
_cell.angle_alpha   90.00
_cell.angle_beta   90.00
_cell.angle_gamma   90.00
#
_symmetry.space_group_name_H-M   'P 1'
#
loop_
_entity.id
_entity.type
_entity.pdbx_description
1 polymer ?
#
loop_
_entity_poly.entity_id
_entity_poly.type
_entity_poly.pdbx_seq_one_letter_code
_entity_poly.pdbx_strand_id
1 'polypeptide(L)'
;MLRKSRARRTLLETSLVAVAVVEIAAAGVCYYYYRRLNRSQEYRYWMYQNFKPGLEAYYRVGALFGDNAVRSYDLKTWGIQD
;
A
#
# COMPACT_ATOMS: atom_id res chain seq x y z
N MET A 1 23.02 -14.34 -37.26
CA MET A 1 22.95 -13.42 -36.08
C MET A 1 21.57 -12.80 -35.82
N LEU A 2 20.75 -12.54 -36.85
CA LEU A 2 19.40 -11.92 -36.74
C LEU A 2 18.34 -12.63 -35.87
N ARG A 3 18.41 -13.95 -35.70
CA ARG A 3 17.40 -14.71 -34.92
C ARG A 3 17.55 -14.53 -33.40
N LYS A 4 18.79 -14.32 -32.94
CA LYS A 4 19.12 -14.11 -31.51
C LYS A 4 18.66 -12.73 -31.02
N SER A 5 18.71 -11.70 -31.87
CA SER A 5 18.23 -10.35 -31.50
C SER A 5 16.71 -10.28 -31.37
N ARG A 6 15.97 -10.96 -32.26
CA ARG A 6 14.50 -11.03 -32.21
C ARG A 6 14.00 -11.73 -30.95
N ALA A 7 14.58 -12.88 -30.60
CA ALA A 7 14.22 -13.61 -29.39
C ALA A 7 14.50 -12.82 -28.09
N ARG A 8 15.64 -12.10 -28.01
CA ARG A 8 15.95 -11.22 -26.87
C ARG A 8 14.95 -10.07 -26.74
N ARG A 9 14.53 -9.49 -27.87
CA ARG A 9 13.55 -8.40 -27.89
C ARG A 9 12.18 -8.86 -27.40
N THR A 10 11.69 -10.02 -27.84
CA THR A 10 10.40 -10.58 -27.38
C THR A 10 10.42 -10.96 -25.89
N LEU A 11 11.55 -11.49 -25.38
CA LEU A 11 11.71 -11.75 -23.95
C LEU A 11 11.70 -10.46 -23.12
N LEU A 12 12.41 -9.42 -23.58
CA LEU A 12 12.40 -8.10 -22.92
C LEU A 12 11.01 -7.47 -22.92
N GLU A 13 10.31 -7.50 -24.05
CA GLU A 13 8.93 -6.98 -24.18
C GLU A 13 7.98 -7.73 -23.24
N THR A 14 8.10 -9.06 -23.15
CA THR A 14 7.28 -9.88 -22.25
C THR A 14 7.58 -9.58 -20.78
N SER A 15 8.85 -9.41 -20.42
CA SER A 15 9.25 -9.04 -19.05
C SER A 15 8.75 -7.65 -18.66
N LEU A 16 8.79 -6.68 -19.57
CA LEU A 16 8.27 -5.33 -19.31
C LEU A 16 6.75 -5.34 -19.08
N VAL A 17 6.01 -6.09 -19.90
CA VAL A 17 4.55 -6.24 -19.70
C VAL A 17 4.26 -6.94 -18.37
N ALA A 18 5.01 -7.98 -18.01
CA ALA A 18 4.82 -8.67 -16.74
C ALA A 18 5.07 -7.73 -15.53
N VAL A 19 6.14 -6.93 -15.57
CA VAL A 19 6.43 -5.92 -14.54
C VAL A 19 5.29 -4.90 -14.46
N ALA A 20 4.83 -4.37 -15.60
CA ALA A 20 3.75 -3.40 -15.63
C ALA A 20 2.44 -3.96 -15.03
N VAL A 21 2.10 -5.22 -15.34
CA VAL A 21 0.91 -5.88 -14.77
C VAL A 21 1.04 -6.03 -13.25
N VAL A 22 2.22 -6.42 -12.76
CA VAL A 22 2.49 -6.55 -11.31
C VAL A 22 2.39 -5.19 -10.62
N GLU A 23 2.96 -4.13 -11.20
CA GLU A 23 2.88 -2.78 -10.65
C GLU A 23 1.44 -2.27 -10.57
N ILE A 24 0.65 -2.48 -11.63
CA ILE A 24 -0.78 -2.10 -11.64
C ILE A 24 -1.56 -2.86 -10.57
N ALA A 25 -1.33 -4.17 -10.44
CA ALA A 25 -1.97 -4.98 -9.42
C ALA A 25 -1.60 -4.51 -8.01
N ALA A 26 -0.32 -4.25 -7.76
CA ALA A 26 0.18 -3.73 -6.49
C ALA A 26 -0.42 -2.36 -6.17
N ALA A 27 -0.47 -1.44 -7.15
CA ALA A 27 -1.09 -0.12 -7.00
C ALA A 27 -2.59 -0.24 -6.66
N GLY A 28 -3.30 -1.15 -7.32
CA GLY A 28 -4.71 -1.45 -7.02
C GLY A 28 -4.92 -1.94 -5.59
N VAL A 29 -4.09 -2.86 -5.11
CA VAL A 29 -4.13 -3.36 -3.73
C VAL A 29 -3.83 -2.25 -2.73
N CYS A 30 -2.79 -1.46 -2.95
CA CYS A 30 -2.46 -0.30 -2.11
C CYS A 30 -3.62 0.70 -2.04
N TYR A 31 -4.22 1.04 -3.17
CA TYR A 31 -5.36 1.95 -3.22
C TYR A 31 -6.59 1.40 -2.49
N TYR A 32 -6.86 0.10 -2.63
CA TYR A 32 -7.95 -0.56 -1.91
C TYR A 32 -7.78 -0.41 -0.39
N TYR A 33 -6.61 -0.74 0.15
CA TYR A 33 -6.35 -0.62 1.59
C TYR A 33 -6.36 0.84 2.04
N TYR A 34 -5.73 1.75 1.29
CA TYR A 34 -5.78 3.19 1.57
C TYR A 34 -7.22 3.69 1.69
N ARG A 35 -8.09 3.34 0.73
CA ARG A 35 -9.49 3.78 0.74
C ARG A 35 -10.27 3.18 1.92
N ARG A 36 -9.95 1.94 2.33
CA ARG A 36 -10.58 1.29 3.49
C ARG A 36 -10.12 1.91 4.81
N LEU A 37 -8.82 2.14 4.95
CA LEU A 37 -8.19 2.82 6.09
C LEU A 37 -8.77 4.22 6.31
N ASN A 38 -8.97 5.01 5.26
CA ASN A 38 -9.55 6.35 5.40
C ASN A 38 -11.05 6.36 5.74
N ARG A 39 -11.79 5.28 5.46
CA ARG A 39 -13.25 5.26 5.62
C ARG A 39 -13.75 4.59 6.90
N SER A 40 -12.94 3.73 7.53
CA SER A 40 -13.38 2.92 8.66
C SER A 40 -12.37 2.94 9.80
N GLN A 41 -12.74 3.58 10.91
CA GLN A 41 -11.98 3.50 12.15
C GLN A 41 -11.94 2.08 12.71
N GLU A 42 -13.04 1.33 12.60
CA GLU A 42 -13.10 -0.07 13.02
C GLU A 42 -12.07 -0.93 12.27
N TYR A 43 -11.90 -0.69 10.96
CA TYR A 43 -10.88 -1.39 10.20
C TYR A 43 -9.47 -1.00 10.64
N ARG A 44 -9.23 0.28 10.94
CA ARG A 44 -7.96 0.72 11.55
C ARG A 44 -7.73 0.04 12.89
N TYR A 45 -8.76 -0.12 13.72
CA TYR A 45 -8.66 -0.83 14.99
C TYR A 45 -8.36 -2.32 14.81
N TRP A 46 -9.02 -2.97 13.85
CA TRP A 46 -8.71 -4.35 13.48
C TRP A 46 -7.25 -4.49 13.02
N MET A 47 -6.74 -3.55 12.22
CA MET A 47 -5.34 -3.54 11.83
C MET A 47 -4.42 -3.29 13.02
N TYR A 48 -4.79 -2.44 13.97
CA TYR A 48 -4.03 -2.27 15.21
C TYR A 48 -3.84 -3.60 15.94
N GLN A 49 -4.90 -4.41 16.03
CA GLN A 49 -4.89 -5.70 16.72
C GLN A 49 -4.19 -6.83 15.93
N ASN A 50 -4.33 -6.85 14.60
CA ASN A 50 -3.92 -8.00 13.77
C ASN A 50 -2.69 -7.73 12.90
N PHE A 51 -2.45 -6.47 12.52
CA PHE A 51 -1.35 -6.08 11.65
C PHE A 51 -0.87 -4.64 11.92
N LYS A 52 -0.38 -4.39 13.15
CA LYS A 52 0.09 -3.07 13.60
C LYS A 52 1.10 -2.41 12.65
N PRO A 53 2.08 -3.14 12.03
CA PRO A 53 3.01 -2.51 11.09
C PRO A 53 2.34 -1.84 9.88
N GLY A 54 1.26 -2.43 9.36
CA GLY A 54 0.52 -1.84 8.22
C GLY A 54 -0.22 -0.57 8.61
N LEU A 55 -0.81 -0.55 9.80
CA LEU A 55 -1.46 0.66 10.33
C LEU A 55 -0.45 1.78 10.62
N GLU A 56 0.70 1.42 11.18
CA GLU A 56 1.77 2.39 11.47
C GLU A 56 2.34 3.01 10.18
N ALA A 57 2.50 2.22 9.11
CA ALA A 57 2.87 2.74 7.81
C ALA A 57 1.85 3.77 7.30
N TYR A 58 0.55 3.50 7.45
CA TYR A 58 -0.50 4.44 7.10
C TYR A 58 -0.40 5.76 7.89
N TYR A 59 -0.21 5.70 9.21
CA TYR A 59 -0.03 6.91 10.02
C TYR A 59 1.22 7.69 9.64
N ARG A 60 2.35 7.01 9.37
CA ARG A 60 3.58 7.66 8.93
C ARG A 60 3.41 8.37 7.59
N VAL A 61 2.67 7.77 6.66
CA VAL A 61 2.35 8.43 5.39
C VAL A 61 1.53 9.69 5.64
N GLY A 62 0.49 9.65 6.47
CA GLY A 62 -0.26 10.86 6.86
C GLY A 62 0.64 11.93 7.47
N ALA A 63 1.52 11.54 8.39
CA ALA A 63 2.46 12.43 9.06
C ALA A 63 3.44 13.11 8.09
N LEU A 64 3.89 12.41 7.05
CA LEU A 64 4.73 12.98 5.99
C LEU A 64 4.02 14.10 5.22
N PHE A 65 2.68 14.06 5.13
CA PHE A 65 1.86 15.11 4.53
C PHE A 65 1.28 16.09 5.56
N GLY A 66 1.73 16.02 6.82
CA GLY A 66 1.31 16.93 7.89
C GLY A 66 0.01 16.54 8.60
N ASP A 67 -0.59 15.39 8.29
CA ASP A 67 -1.81 14.90 8.96
C ASP A 67 -1.46 13.86 10.04
N ASN A 68 -1.48 14.32 11.29
CA ASN A 68 -1.36 13.45 12.47
C ASN A 68 -2.70 13.25 13.20
N ALA A 69 -3.78 13.89 12.73
CA ALA A 69 -5.04 13.95 13.45
C ALA A 69 -5.70 12.57 13.55
N VAL A 70 -5.59 11.76 12.50
CA VAL A 70 -6.19 10.42 12.44
C VAL A 70 -5.61 9.50 13.53
N ARG A 71 -4.28 9.47 13.70
CA ARG A 71 -3.63 8.66 14.74
C ARG A 71 -4.08 9.09 16.13
N SER A 72 -4.01 10.38 16.42
CA SER A 72 -4.39 10.90 17.74
C SER A 72 -5.87 10.65 18.04
N TYR A 73 -6.74 10.83 17.05
CA TYR A 73 -8.16 10.53 17.17
C TYR A 73 -8.41 9.05 17.46
N ASP A 74 -7.74 8.16 16.73
CA ASP A 74 -7.89 6.72 16.88
C ASP A 74 -7.41 6.23 18.24
N LEU A 75 -6.19 6.59 18.65
CA LEU A 75 -5.64 6.19 19.95
C LEU A 75 -6.51 6.69 21.11
N LYS A 76 -6.96 7.94 21.04
CA LYS A 76 -7.89 8.52 22.02
C LYS A 76 -9.21 7.74 22.05
N THR A 77 -9.78 7.43 20.89
CA THR A 77 -11.05 6.69 20.79
C THR A 77 -10.93 5.29 21.37
N TRP A 78 -9.78 4.64 21.19
CA TRP A 78 -9.53 3.29 21.67
C TRP A 78 -9.02 3.24 23.12
N GLY A 79 -8.82 4.39 23.77
CA GLY A 79 -8.30 4.47 25.13
C GLY A 79 -6.84 4.00 25.27
N ILE A 80 -6.06 4.11 24.20
CA ILE A 80 -4.67 3.66 24.15
C ILE A 80 -3.76 4.86 24.39
N GLN A 81 -2.85 4.73 25.36
CA GLN A 81 -1.70 5.62 25.50
C GLN A 81 -0.53 5.01 24.72
N ASP A 82 0.06 5.81 23.84
CA ASP A 82 1.16 5.44 22.95
C ASP A 82 2.35 6.38 23.21
#